data_AF-A0A934L5Z0-F1
#
_entry.id   AF-A0A934L5Z0-F1
#
_cell.length_a   1.000
_cell.length_b   1.000
_cell.length_c   1.000
_cell.angle_alpha   90.00
_cell.angle_beta   90.00
_cell.angle_gamma   90.00
#
_symmetry.space_group_name_H-M   'P 1'
#
loop_
_entity.id
_entity.type
_entity.pdbx_description
1 polymer ?
#
loop_
_entity_poly.entity_id
_entity_poly.type
_entity_poly.pdbx_seq_one_letter_code
_entity_poly.pdbx_strand_id
1 'polypeptide(L)' 'MRGGAVDLREDPDGRIFFLEINPSGQFLFLDVIAGTRTGERYCDLLLS' A
#
# COMPACT_ATOMS: atom_id res chain seq x y z
N MET A 1 -5.11 -1.96 -14.44
CA MET A 1 -5.30 -1.89 -12.97
C MET A 1 -4.26 -0.90 -12.46
N ARG A 2 -4.65 0.21 -11.82
CA ARG A 2 -3.72 1.31 -11.46
C ARG A 2 -3.33 1.34 -9.96
N GLY A 3 -3.81 0.39 -9.16
CA GLY A 3 -3.48 0.28 -7.74
C GLY A 3 -3.23 -1.17 -7.32
N GLY A 4 -2.53 -1.33 -6.19
CA GLY A 4 -2.17 -2.59 -5.56
C GLY A 4 -1.35 -2.35 -4.29
N ALA A 5 -1.21 -3.36 -3.43
CA ALA A 5 -0.36 -3.33 -2.25
C ALA A 5 0.97 -4.04 -2.52
N VAL A 6 2.06 -3.53 -1.94
CA VAL A 6 3.41 -4.10 -2.07
C VAL A 6 3.94 -4.42 -0.68
N ASP A 7 4.31 -5.67 -0.49
CA ASP A 7 4.86 -6.14 0.78
C ASP A 7 6.39 -6.19 0.68
N LEU A 8 7.03 -5.47 1.58
CA LEU A 8 8.48 -5.37 1.70
C LEU A 8 8.91 -5.74 3.13
N ARG A 9 10.14 -6.21 3.28
CA ARG A 9 10.78 -6.37 4.59
C ARG A 9 12.18 -5.77 4.60
N GLU A 10 12.51 -5.05 5.65
CA GLU A 10 13.86 -4.53 5.91
C GLU A 10 14.56 -5.45 6.91
N ASP A 11 15.82 -5.81 6.65
CA ASP A 11 16.66 -6.49 7.64
C ASP A 11 17.37 -5.49 8.58
N PRO A 12 18.05 -5.93 9.65
CA PRO A 12 18.74 -5.02 10.56
C PRO A 12 19.84 -4.16 9.92
N ASP A 13 20.37 -4.56 8.76
CA ASP A 13 21.40 -3.83 8.01
C ASP A 13 20.78 -2.85 7.00
N GLY A 14 19.46 -2.73 6.96
CA GLY A 14 18.71 -1.82 6.10
C GLY A 14 18.44 -2.35 4.69
N ARG A 15 18.71 -3.62 4.42
CA ARG A 15 18.46 -4.21 3.10
C ARG A 15 16.96 -4.50 2.94
N ILE A 16 16.40 -4.02 1.84
CA ILE A 16 14.98 -4.23 1.48
C ILE A 16 14.82 -5.52 0.67
N PHE A 17 13.85 -6.34 1.09
CA PHE A 17 13.44 -7.58 0.44
C PHE A 17 12.01 -7.45 -0.04
N PHE A 18 11.79 -7.74 -1.33
CA PHE A 18 10.47 -7.86 -1.92
C PHE A 18 9.83 -9.19 -1.53
N LEU A 19 8.54 -9.17 -1.18
CA LEU A 19 7.77 -10.38 -0.87
C LEU A 19 6.72 -10.63 -1.94
N GLU A 20 5.75 -9.71 -2.09
CA GLU A 20 4.69 -9.85 -3.07
C GLU A 20 4.12 -8.50 -3.55
N ILE A 21 3.36 -8.58 -4.64
CA ILE A 21 2.40 -7.56 -5.04
C ILE A 21 1.02 -8.20 -4.99
N ASN A 22 0.10 -7.58 -4.24
CA ASN A 22 -1.30 -7.95 -4.24
C ASN A 22 -2.12 -6.88 -5.00
N PRO A 23 -2.57 -7.15 -6.24
CA PRO A 23 -3.34 -6.18 -7.03
C PRO A 23 -4.69 -5.79 -6.40
N SER A 24 -5.19 -6.59 -5.45
CA SER A 24 -6.44 -6.35 -4.71
C SER A 24 -6.20 -6.28 -3.20
N GLY A 25 -4.98 -5.91 -2.78
CA GLY A 25 -4.62 -5.84 -1.36
C GLY A 25 -5.49 -4.87 -0.59
N GLN A 26 -5.86 -5.24 0.64
CA GLN A 26 -6.59 -4.35 1.54
C GLN A 26 -5.64 -3.23 2.03
N PHE A 27 -6.14 -2.01 2.10
CA PHE A 27 -5.40 -0.82 2.51
C PHE A 27 -6.10 -0.01 3.62
N LEU A 28 -7.37 -0.29 3.93
CA LEU A 28 -8.18 0.52 4.87
C LEU A 28 -7.55 0.63 6.28
N PHE A 29 -6.84 -0.41 6.72
CA PHE A 29 -6.17 -0.38 8.02
C PHE A 29 -5.06 0.68 8.09
N LEU A 30 -4.42 1.05 6.98
CA LEU A 30 -3.40 2.09 6.95
C LEU A 30 -4.00 3.46 7.26
N ASP A 31 -5.21 3.74 6.77
CA ASP A 31 -5.91 4.99 7.07
C ASP A 31 -6.26 5.07 8.57
N VAL A 32 -6.64 3.93 9.18
CA VAL A 32 -7.00 3.86 10.59
C VAL A 32 -5.78 3.91 11.52
N ILE A 33 -4.74 3.12 11.23
CA ILE A 33 -3.60 2.91 12.14
C ILE A 33 -2.50 3.94 11.91
N ALA A 34 -2.19 4.23 10.64
CA ALA A 34 -1.10 5.12 10.25
C ALA A 34 -1.57 6.52 9.83
N GLY A 35 -2.89 6.77 9.83
CA GLY A 35 -3.45 8.07 9.48
C GLY A 35 -3.25 8.45 8.01
N THR A 36 -3.08 7.47 7.13
CA THR A 36 -2.97 7.73 5.70
C THR A 36 -4.31 8.19 5.11
N ARG A 37 -4.28 8.69 3.87
CA ARG A 37 -5.47 9.09 3.09
C ARG A 37 -5.64 8.20 1.86
N THR A 38 -5.28 6.92 1.99
CA THR A 38 -5.20 5.97 0.87
C THR A 38 -6.55 5.79 0.21
N GLY A 39 -7.64 5.67 0.98
CA GLY A 39 -8.99 5.57 0.43
C GLY A 39 -9.39 6.79 -0.40
N GLU A 40 -9.12 8.00 0.09
CA GLU A 40 -9.42 9.23 -0.66
C GLU A 40 -8.60 9.34 -1.95
N ARG A 41 -7.31 9.00 -1.91
CA ARG A 41 -6.46 9.00 -3.11
C ARG A 41 -6.87 7.94 -4.12
N TYR A 42 -7.38 6.82 -3.64
CA TYR A 42 -7.94 5.80 -4.52
C TYR A 42 -9.21 6.31 -5.22
N CYS A 43 -10.08 7.05 -4.52
CA CYS A 43 -11.23 7.73 -5.14
C CYS A 43 -10.79 8.77 -6.19
N ASP A 44 -9.80 9.62 -5.87
CA ASP A 44 -9.25 10.60 -6.83
C ASP A 44 -8.79 9.91 -8.13
N LEU A 45 -8.12 8.75 -8.00
CA LEU A 45 -7.63 7.95 -9.13
C LEU A 45 -8.76 7.35 -9.96
N LEU A 46 -9.88 6.97 -9.35
CA LEU A 46 -11.04 6.42 -10.06
C LEU A 46 -11.84 7.50 -10.78
N LEU A 47 -11.76 8.76 -10.33
CA LEU A 47 -12.47 9.90 -10.89
C LEU A 47 -11.64 10.68 -11.94
N SER A 48 -10.39 10.28 -12.19
CA SER A 48 -9.49 10.85 -13.21
C SER A 48 -9.54 10.11 -14.54
#